data_AF-A0A8J2X702-F1
#
_entry.id   AF-A0A8J2X702-F1
#
_cell.length_a   1.000
_cell.length_b   1.000
_cell.length_c   1.000
_cell.angle_alpha   90.00
_cell.angle_beta   90.00
_cell.angle_gamma   90.00
#
_symmetry.space_group_name_H-M   'P 1'
#
loop_
_entity.id
_entity.type
_entity.pdbx_description
1 polymer ?
#
loop_
_entity_poly.entity_id
_entity_poly.type
_entity_poly.pdbx_seq_one_letter_code
_entity_poly.pdbx_strand_id
1 'polypeptide(L)' 'MQDCIDNGAFLCNLIDLSPPSAPLSCSRGDGGEVVYIYRPDAEVICLNNPQTISGDPALAEFVLDLSEIWD' A
#
# COMPACT_ATOMS: atom_id res chain seq x y z
N MET A 1 -11.48 -1.90 0.43
CA MET A 1 -10.51 -1.61 1.51
C MET A 1 -11.22 -1.12 2.77
N GLN A 2 -12.10 -0.10 2.69
CA GLN A 2 -12.88 0.34 3.85
C GLN A 2 -13.67 -0.81 4.49
N ASP A 3 -14.38 -1.63 3.69
CA ASP A 3 -15.09 -2.81 4.21
C ASP A 3 -14.18 -3.78 4.99
N CYS A 4 -12.91 -3.93 4.61
CA CYS A 4 -11.98 -4.80 5.32
C CYS A 4 -11.66 -4.23 6.71
N ILE A 5 -11.43 -2.92 6.79
CA ILE A 5 -11.20 -2.20 8.05
C ILE A 5 -12.45 -2.24 8.93
N ASP A 6 -13.63 -1.98 8.36
CA ASP A 6 -14.90 -1.96 9.07
C ASP A 6 -15.28 -3.33 9.65
N ASN A 7 -14.78 -4.42 9.05
CA ASN A 7 -14.97 -5.80 9.52
C ASN A 7 -13.81 -6.31 10.41
N GLY A 8 -12.94 -5.43 10.90
CA GLY A 8 -11.96 -5.74 11.94
C GLY A 8 -10.54 -6.00 11.47
N ALA A 9 -10.19 -5.69 10.21
CA ALA A 9 -8.80 -5.70 9.79
C ALA A 9 -8.03 -4.55 10.44
N PHE A 10 -6.88 -4.87 11.06
CA PHE A 10 -6.00 -3.88 11.70
C PHE A 10 -5.00 -3.23 10.75
N LEU A 11 -4.73 -3.87 9.61
CA LEU A 11 -3.82 -3.39 8.58
C LEU A 11 -4.24 -3.96 7.21
N CYS A 12 -4.17 -3.11 6.19
CA CYS A 12 -4.53 -3.48 4.82
C CYS A 12 -3.60 -2.74 3.85
N ASN A 13 -2.86 -3.48 3.01
CA ASN A 13 -1.96 -2.93 2.00
C ASN A 13 -2.57 -3.15 0.61
N LEU A 14 -2.77 -2.09 -0.17
CA LEU A 14 -3.14 -2.16 -1.58
C LEU A 14 -1.91 -1.86 -2.43
N ILE A 15 -1.38 -2.91 -3.08
CA ILE A 15 -0.28 -2.82 -4.03
C ILE A 15 -0.88 -2.50 -5.40
N ASP A 16 -0.58 -1.31 -5.93
CA ASP A 16 -1.08 -0.90 -7.23
C ASP A 16 -0.16 -1.41 -8.34
N LEU A 17 -0.59 -2.49 -8.98
CA LEU A 17 0.07 -3.10 -10.15
C LEU A 17 -0.45 -2.54 -11.47
N SER A 18 -1.25 -1.47 -11.43
CA SER A 18 -1.76 -0.87 -12.64
C SER A 18 -0.60 -0.31 -13.45
N PRO A 19 -0.67 -0.38 -14.80
CA PRO A 19 0.34 0.27 -15.62
C PRO A 19 0.35 1.78 -15.32
N PRO A 20 1.50 2.45 -15.51
CA PRO A 20 1.67 3.90 -15.36
C PRO A 20 0.57 4.78 -15.96
N SER A 21 -0.11 4.28 -16.99
CA SER A 21 -1.17 4.95 -17.73
C SER A 21 -2.56 4.83 -17.09
N ALA A 22 -2.71 4.11 -15.98
CA ALA A 22 -4.00 3.81 -15.37
C ALA A 22 -4.48 4.89 -14.38
N PRO A 23 -5.78 5.22 -14.38
CA PRO A 23 -6.37 6.31 -13.60
C PRO A 23 -6.47 6.04 -12.08
N LEU A 24 -6.20 4.82 -11.63
CA LEU A 24 -6.19 4.45 -10.20
C LEU A 24 -4.81 4.64 -9.53
N SER A 25 -3.76 4.87 -10.33
CA SER A 25 -2.50 5.34 -9.78
C SER A 25 -2.72 6.77 -9.28
N CYS A 26 -2.64 6.97 -7.97
CA CYS A 26 -2.72 8.31 -7.43
C CYS A 26 -1.56 9.13 -8.01
N SER A 27 -1.89 10.07 -8.90
CA SER A 27 -1.09 11.25 -9.18
C SER A 27 0.41 11.02 -9.50
N ARG A 28 0.80 9.95 -10.20
CA ARG A 28 2.14 9.89 -10.81
C ARG A 28 2.06 10.46 -12.22
N GLY A 29 2.69 11.61 -12.43
CA GLY A 29 3.05 12.08 -13.77
C GLY A 29 4.21 11.28 -14.39
N ASP A 30 4.87 10.45 -13.59
CA ASP A 30 6.13 9.76 -13.91
C ASP A 30 6.04 8.22 -13.91
N GLY A 31 4.89 7.65 -13.52
CA GLY A 31 4.50 6.29 -13.89
C GLY A 31 5.26 5.12 -13.26
N GLY A 32 5.04 4.82 -11.98
CA GLY A 32 5.60 3.60 -11.41
C GLY A 32 4.93 3.21 -10.10
N GLU A 33 5.57 2.29 -9.37
CA GLU A 33 4.98 1.52 -8.28
C GLU A 33 4.42 2.38 -7.14
N VAL A 34 3.23 2.01 -6.67
CA VAL A 34 2.52 2.70 -5.58
C VAL A 34 1.95 1.66 -4.63
N VAL A 35 2.04 1.95 -3.32
CA VAL A 35 1.34 1.19 -2.31
C VAL A 35 0.55 2.10 -1.39
N TYR A 36 -0.71 1.74 -1.14
CA TYR A 36 -1.58 2.40 -0.17
C TYR A 36 -1.70 1.57 1.10
N ILE A 37 -1.55 2.22 2.24
CA ILE A 37 -1.66 1.61 3.57
C ILE A 37 -2.91 2.15 4.23
N TYR A 38 -3.80 1.24 4.60
CA TYR A 38 -5.05 1.51 5.32
C TYR A 38 -4.94 0.98 6.73
N ARG A 39 -5.33 1.81 7.70
CA ARG A 39 -5.41 1.48 9.13
C ARG A 39 -6.73 2.02 9.70
N PRO A 40 -7.29 1.39 10.75
CA PRO A 40 -8.43 1.95 11.48
C PRO A 40 -8.12 3.36 11.99
N ASP A 41 -9.10 4.26 11.88
CA ASP A 41 -9.05 5.62 12.42
C ASP A 41 -7.83 6.47 11.98
N ALA A 42 -7.23 6.15 10.84
CA ALA A 42 -6.08 6.86 10.29
C ALA A 42 -6.31 7.24 8.83
N GLU A 43 -5.64 8.31 8.39
CA GLU A 43 -5.62 8.68 6.98
C GLU A 43 -4.87 7.63 6.15
N VAL A 44 -5.31 7.46 4.90
CA VAL A 44 -4.65 6.55 3.95
C VAL A 44 -3.26 7.09 3.63
N ILE A 45 -2.25 6.25 3.84
CA ILE A 45 -0.87 6.60 3.50
C ILE A 45 -0.58 6.07 2.11
N CYS A 46 -0.04 6.92 1.24
CA CYS A 46 0.46 6.53 -0.07
C CYS A 46 1.99 6.57 -0.07
N LEU A 47 2.61 5.47 -0.48
CA LEU A 47 4.05 5.35 -0.66
C LEU A 47 4.36 5.21 -2.15
N ASN A 48 5.34 5.99 -2.61
CA ASN A 48 5.82 5.96 -3.99
C ASN A 48 7.12 5.16 -4.07
N ASN A 49 7.15 4.19 -4.99
CA ASN A 49 8.28 3.29 -5.23
C ASN A 49 8.88 2.63 -3.97
N PRO A 50 8.07 2.20 -2.98
CA PRO A 50 8.62 1.62 -1.77
C PRO A 50 9.32 0.30 -2.09
N GLN A 51 10.51 0.11 -1.56
CA GLN A 51 11.20 -1.18 -1.62
C GLN A 51 10.72 -2.12 -0.49
N THR A 52 10.28 -1.55 0.62
CA THR A 52 9.76 -2.31 1.75
C THR A 52 8.58 -1.59 2.41
N ILE A 53 7.71 -2.35 3.07
CA ILE A 53 6.63 -1.85 3.92
C ILE A 53 6.69 -2.53 5.28
N SER A 54 6.65 -1.73 6.35
CA SER A 54 6.51 -2.26 7.72
C SER A 54 5.04 -2.52 8.06
N GLY A 55 4.80 -3.62 8.77
CA GLY A 55 3.51 -3.95 9.37
C GLY A 55 3.24 -3.25 10.70
N ASP A 56 4.20 -2.47 11.22
CA ASP A 56 4.07 -1.82 12.51
C ASP A 56 2.94 -0.76 12.52
N PRO A 57 2.22 -0.64 13.65
CA PRO A 57 2.31 -1.45 14.87
C PRO A 57 1.45 -2.73 14.86
N ALA A 58 0.67 -2.98 13.80
CA ALA A 58 -0.32 -4.06 13.76
C ALA A 58 0.31 -5.46 13.66
N LEU A 59 1.44 -5.56 12.98
CA LEU A 59 2.26 -6.76 12.85
C LEU A 59 3.70 -6.38 13.23
N ALA A 60 3.99 -6.49 14.53
CA ALA A 60 5.32 -6.17 15.04
C ALA A 60 6.40 -6.98 14.31
N GLU A 61 7.47 -6.30 13.91
CA GLU A 61 8.64 -6.89 13.23
C GLU A 61 8.37 -7.45 11.82
N PHE A 62 7.14 -7.30 11.29
CA PHE A 62 6.84 -7.68 9.92
C PHE A 62 7.34 -6.60 8.95
N VAL A 63 8.15 -7.03 7.98
CA VAL A 63 8.58 -6.20 6.85
C VAL A 63 8.30 -6.99 5.58
N LEU A 64 7.47 -6.43 4.70
CA LEU A 64 7.25 -6.94 3.36
C LEU A 64 8.32 -6.35 2.44
N ASP A 65 9.15 -7.20 1.84
CA ASP A 65 10.01 -6.84 0.73
C ASP A 65 9.19 -6.84 -0.57
N LEU A 66 9.20 -5.71 -1.26
CA LEU A 66 8.44 -5.52 -2.50
C LEU A 66 9.30 -5.67 -3.75
N SER A 67 10.63 -5.82 -3.61
CA SER A 67 11.52 -6.00 -4.76
C SER A 67 11.09 -7.18 -5.64
N GLU A 68 10.65 -8.29 -5.04
CA GLU A 68 10.13 -9.46 -5.76
C GLU A 68 8.77 -9.26 -6.42
N ILE A 69 8.02 -8.20 -6.07
CA ILE A 69 6.69 -7.90 -6.60
C ILE A 69 6.77 -6.93 -7.79
N TRP A 70 7.83 -6.13 -7.83
CA TRP A 70 8.09 -5.11 -8.85
C TRP A 70 8.81 -5.65 -10.09
N ASP A 71 9.58 -6.72 -9.94
CA ASP A 71 10.28 -7.43 -11.04
C ASP A 71 9.32 -8.04 -12.08
#